data_AF-A0A4S3M1Q8-F1
#
_entry.id   AF-A0A4S3M1Q8-F1
#
_cell.length_a   1.000
_cell.length_b   1.000
_cell.length_c   1.000
_cell.angle_alpha   90.00
_cell.angle_beta   90.00
_cell.angle_gamma   90.00
#
_symmetry.space_group_name_H-M   'P 1'
#
loop_
_entity.id
_entity.type
_entity.pdbx_description
1 polymer ?
#
loop_
_entity_poly.entity_id
_entity_poly.type
_entity_poly.pdbx_seq_one_letter_code
_entity_poly.pdbx_strand_id
1 'polypeptide(L)'
;MSKLRRKFLKDSALFTGGLILMPNLISCEDDEPLEEQLPDEAENSLRRDNFFEGVASFDPSDTQVILWTRYTTSNDSQVTLGWQIANDEGFKDVVRSGEVTTDASYDHTVTLEVRDLPEGTSFFYRFFNLKDGMVSSVGQSLTLPSKNDQTAQVRIAACSCSNYIAGYFNVYEAIANSEADFVLHLGDYIYEYATPSSVDAGLNRNHEPDKELLQLNDYRSRYRQYRKDPQLQELHRRKPFYVVWDDHEVADNAWQSGASAHQQDEGSYEVRKQEAIKAFSEYLPVRTENIAKVYRRVEIGGIADLLLLDTRHAGRDLQLNYRSFLNNDTTVDSEALNNARNAADRTLLGAEQRSWLEGSLGNSTDKWCLIGQQVLMGNMLFPAELLPLVDQGFSEQEASGSISPETLESLEITLRELLEIKLRQQNGDPTLSQEDLERVRDVVPYNLDAWDGYAAEREWLLSRVEAPVVVISGDSHNAWFNELYTLDRTLKGYEVATAGVSSAGFERLLSGTTASAAQFEAALTLLVDDLVYSNISNKGFVLLDCSLSTIQVSWNFVSTITGTAFSVLSDRTEILTR
;
A
#
# COMPACT_ATOMS: atom_id res chain seq x y z
N MET A 1 20.77 17.20 4.35
CA MET A 1 22.03 17.35 3.58
C MET A 1 22.17 18.80 3.10
N SER A 2 23.34 19.46 3.23
CA SER A 2 23.48 20.89 2.88
C SER A 2 23.42 21.17 1.36
N LYS A 3 22.92 22.35 0.96
CA LYS A 3 22.76 22.79 -0.45
C LYS A 3 24.06 22.65 -1.27
N LEU A 4 25.22 22.94 -0.68
CA LEU A 4 26.54 22.84 -1.32
C LEU A 4 26.97 21.40 -1.61
N ARG A 5 26.69 20.46 -0.69
CA ARG A 5 27.06 19.05 -0.84
C ARG A 5 26.19 18.35 -1.91
N ARG A 6 24.92 18.77 -2.04
CA ARG A 6 24.00 18.30 -3.09
C ARG A 6 24.44 18.74 -4.49
N LYS A 7 24.83 20.02 -4.65
CA LYS A 7 25.34 20.54 -5.94
C LYS A 7 26.62 19.80 -6.36
N PHE A 8 27.56 19.61 -5.43
CA PHE A 8 28.79 18.87 -5.68
C PHE A 8 28.57 17.42 -6.14
N LEU A 9 27.63 16.69 -5.52
CA LEU A 9 27.31 15.32 -5.91
C LEU A 9 26.58 15.23 -7.26
N LYS A 10 25.66 16.18 -7.55
CA LYS A 10 25.01 16.28 -8.88
C LYS A 10 26.04 16.55 -9.98
N ASP A 11 26.96 17.48 -9.74
CA ASP A 11 28.02 17.85 -10.69
C ASP A 11 29.04 16.70 -10.89
N SER A 12 29.24 15.86 -9.87
CA SER A 12 30.12 14.68 -9.94
C SER A 12 29.50 13.49 -10.69
N ALA A 13 28.18 13.28 -10.56
CA ALA A 13 27.47 12.20 -11.24
C ALA A 13 27.45 12.37 -12.78
N LEU A 14 27.40 13.63 -13.25
CA LEU A 14 27.54 13.97 -14.67
C LEU A 14 28.89 13.55 -15.27
N PHE A 15 29.93 13.37 -14.43
CA PHE A 15 31.27 12.95 -14.85
C PHE A 15 31.46 11.42 -14.89
N THR A 16 30.64 10.64 -14.19
CA THR A 16 30.80 9.18 -14.05
C THR A 16 29.80 8.33 -14.83
N GLY A 17 28.85 8.95 -15.54
CA GLY A 17 27.88 8.24 -16.40
C GLY A 17 26.86 7.38 -15.65
N GLY A 18 26.79 7.48 -14.31
CA GLY A 18 25.79 6.82 -13.49
C GLY A 18 24.78 7.81 -12.93
N LEU A 19 23.48 7.53 -13.06
CA LEU A 19 22.44 8.28 -12.36
C LEU A 19 22.53 7.98 -10.85
N ILE A 20 22.82 8.99 -10.05
CA ILE A 20 22.67 8.92 -8.60
C ILE A 20 21.27 9.41 -8.24
N LEU A 21 20.39 8.50 -7.83
CA LEU A 21 19.02 8.80 -7.39
C LEU A 21 19.03 9.38 -5.97
N MET A 22 19.04 10.70 -5.86
CA MET A 22 19.09 11.43 -4.58
C MET A 22 17.70 11.95 -4.15
N PRO A 23 17.32 11.81 -2.87
CA PRO A 23 16.07 12.34 -2.34
C PRO A 23 16.01 13.88 -2.41
N ASN A 24 14.81 14.44 -2.56
CA ASN A 24 14.57 15.89 -2.50
C ASN A 24 14.41 16.41 -1.06
N LEU A 25 14.97 15.74 -0.06
CA LEU A 25 14.73 16.06 1.35
C LEU A 25 15.55 17.28 1.79
N ILE A 26 14.88 18.41 2.06
CA ILE A 26 15.50 19.61 2.63
C ILE A 26 15.27 19.55 4.14
N SER A 27 16.35 19.46 4.92
CA SER A 27 16.29 19.38 6.38
C SER A 27 16.56 20.75 6.99
N CYS A 28 15.66 21.19 7.87
CA CYS A 28 15.80 22.41 8.66
C CYS A 28 15.94 22.07 10.15
N GLU A 29 17.05 22.52 10.73
CA GLU A 29 17.32 22.51 12.19
C GLU A 29 17.25 23.94 12.76
N ASP A 30 17.60 24.96 11.95
CA ASP A 30 17.59 26.38 12.33
C ASP A 30 16.43 27.14 11.65
N ASP A 31 15.70 27.94 12.43
CA ASP A 31 14.63 28.82 11.93
C ASP A 31 15.24 30.13 11.38
N GLU A 32 14.87 30.53 10.16
CA GLU A 32 15.05 31.92 9.72
C GLU A 32 13.72 32.66 9.93
N PRO A 33 13.64 33.66 10.82
CA PRO A 33 12.40 34.40 11.05
C PRO A 33 12.03 35.11 9.75
N LEU A 34 10.84 34.79 9.22
CA LEU A 34 10.32 35.46 8.04
C LEU A 34 10.05 36.93 8.37
N GLU A 35 10.75 37.85 7.70
CA GLU A 35 10.56 39.30 7.88
C GLU A 35 9.23 39.80 7.27
N GLU A 36 8.66 39.05 6.31
CA GLU A 36 7.39 39.41 5.68
C GLU A 36 6.19 38.88 6.48
N GLN A 37 5.37 39.83 6.96
CA GLN A 37 4.04 39.51 7.48
C GLN A 37 3.12 39.11 6.33
N LEU A 38 2.58 37.89 6.43
CA LEU A 38 1.54 37.39 5.54
C LEU A 38 0.29 38.28 5.58
N PRO A 39 -0.47 38.38 4.47
CA PRO A 39 -1.78 39.03 4.47
C PRO A 39 -2.76 38.40 5.47
N ASP A 40 -3.60 39.23 6.11
CA ASP A 40 -4.59 38.81 7.11
C ASP A 40 -5.59 37.75 6.59
N GLU A 41 -6.06 36.88 7.50
CA GLU A 41 -6.98 35.76 7.24
C GLU A 41 -8.25 36.12 6.46
N ALA A 42 -8.71 37.37 6.50
CA ALA A 42 -9.91 37.82 5.80
C ALA A 42 -9.78 37.78 4.26
N GLU A 43 -8.55 37.77 3.71
CA GLU A 43 -8.30 37.60 2.26
C GLU A 43 -8.08 36.12 1.83
N ASN A 44 -7.94 35.18 2.78
CA ASN A 44 -7.39 33.83 2.54
C ASN A 44 -8.36 32.81 1.92
N SER A 45 -9.68 33.03 1.94
CA SER A 45 -10.63 32.02 1.42
C SER A 45 -10.61 31.85 -0.10
N LEU A 46 -9.87 32.71 -0.83
CA LEU A 46 -9.95 32.86 -2.29
C LEU A 46 -8.61 32.72 -3.05
N ARG A 47 -7.48 32.39 -2.39
CA ARG A 47 -6.14 32.36 -3.03
C ARG A 47 -5.41 31.01 -2.91
N ARG A 48 -6.11 29.91 -3.22
CA ARG A 48 -5.52 28.55 -3.34
C ARG A 48 -5.01 28.23 -4.74
N ASP A 49 -5.10 29.18 -5.66
CA ASP A 49 -4.60 29.01 -7.03
C ASP A 49 -3.13 28.56 -6.97
N ASN A 50 -2.78 27.61 -7.83
CA ASN A 50 -1.46 26.98 -7.94
C ASN A 50 -1.11 25.87 -6.93
N PHE A 51 -1.85 25.69 -5.83
CA PHE A 51 -1.70 24.54 -4.91
C PHE A 51 -2.68 23.41 -5.22
N PHE A 52 -2.81 23.03 -6.50
CA PHE A 52 -3.86 22.13 -6.99
C PHE A 52 -3.77 20.69 -6.47
N GLU A 53 -2.60 20.24 -6.02
CA GLU A 53 -2.37 18.90 -5.47
C GLU A 53 -2.41 18.88 -3.93
N GLY A 54 -2.76 20.02 -3.29
CA GLY A 54 -2.86 20.17 -1.84
C GLY A 54 -1.54 20.08 -1.10
N VAL A 55 -1.64 19.82 0.21
CA VAL A 55 -0.51 19.59 1.12
C VAL A 55 -0.53 18.16 1.63
N ALA A 56 0.57 17.69 2.20
CA ALA A 56 0.66 16.38 2.84
C ALA A 56 1.76 16.36 3.91
N SER A 57 1.74 15.37 4.79
CA SER A 57 2.83 15.10 5.73
C SER A 57 3.16 13.61 5.76
N PHE A 58 4.42 13.27 5.99
CA PHE A 58 4.94 11.91 5.87
C PHE A 58 5.96 11.57 6.95
N ASP A 59 6.09 10.27 7.21
CA ASP A 59 7.10 9.66 8.07
C ASP A 59 7.33 10.37 9.43
N PRO A 60 6.28 10.61 10.25
CA PRO A 60 6.43 11.27 11.55
C PRO A 60 7.18 10.40 12.55
N SER A 61 8.36 10.82 13.02
CA SER A 61 8.99 10.22 14.20
C SER A 61 8.48 10.89 15.48
N ASP A 62 9.10 10.57 16.62
CA ASP A 62 8.84 11.27 17.88
C ASP A 62 9.24 12.76 17.84
N THR A 63 10.16 13.16 16.96
CA THR A 63 10.71 14.53 16.96
C THR A 63 10.79 15.17 15.57
N GLN A 64 10.27 14.50 14.54
CA GLN A 64 10.46 14.93 13.15
C GLN A 64 9.27 14.58 12.29
N VAL A 65 9.01 15.37 11.25
CA VAL A 65 8.00 15.10 10.23
C VAL A 65 8.50 15.57 8.86
N ILE A 66 8.04 14.95 7.78
CA ILE A 66 8.20 15.48 6.43
C ILE A 66 6.94 16.25 6.06
N LEU A 67 7.05 17.51 5.66
CA LEU A 67 5.97 18.32 5.10
C LEU A 67 6.13 18.43 3.59
N TRP A 68 5.01 18.37 2.88
CA TRP A 68 4.99 18.30 1.42
C TRP A 68 3.92 19.21 0.81
N THR A 69 4.23 19.76 -0.35
CA THR A 69 3.28 20.40 -1.26
C THR A 69 3.82 20.40 -2.68
N ARG A 70 2.97 20.64 -3.67
CA ARG A 70 3.38 21.01 -5.04
C ARG A 70 2.85 22.39 -5.39
N TYR A 71 3.65 23.18 -6.11
CA TYR A 71 3.24 24.49 -6.59
C TYR A 71 3.27 24.54 -8.13
N THR A 72 2.14 24.88 -8.74
CA THR A 72 2.00 24.97 -10.20
C THR A 72 2.44 26.34 -10.70
N THR A 73 3.45 26.38 -11.57
CA THR A 73 3.87 27.59 -12.28
C THR A 73 4.17 27.27 -13.74
N SER A 74 3.91 28.23 -14.63
CA SER A 74 4.21 28.13 -16.07
C SER A 74 5.40 28.98 -16.49
N ASN A 75 5.83 29.93 -15.66
CA ASN A 75 6.74 31.01 -16.06
C ASN A 75 8.03 31.09 -15.22
N ASP A 76 8.06 30.45 -14.05
CA ASP A 76 9.18 30.57 -13.11
C ASP A 76 10.07 29.33 -13.14
N SER A 77 11.37 29.54 -13.39
CA SER A 77 12.37 28.46 -13.37
C SER A 77 12.63 27.92 -11.95
N GLN A 78 12.35 28.75 -10.93
CA GLN A 78 12.43 28.39 -9.51
C GLN A 78 11.25 29.01 -8.76
N VAL A 79 10.74 28.27 -7.79
CA VAL A 79 9.65 28.70 -6.90
C VAL A 79 10.18 28.69 -5.47
N THR A 80 10.10 29.82 -4.78
CA THR A 80 10.37 29.90 -3.34
C THR A 80 9.05 30.02 -2.58
N LEU A 81 8.84 29.10 -1.65
CA LEU A 81 7.71 29.09 -0.74
C LEU A 81 8.18 29.42 0.68
N GLY A 82 7.42 30.23 1.39
CA GLY A 82 7.45 30.26 2.84
C GLY A 82 6.66 29.09 3.41
N TRP A 83 7.04 28.63 4.60
CA TRP A 83 6.33 27.60 5.36
C TRP A 83 6.24 28.00 6.83
N GLN A 84 5.17 27.55 7.50
CA GLN A 84 4.92 27.78 8.92
C GLN A 84 4.38 26.53 9.59
N ILE A 85 4.72 26.35 10.88
CA ILE A 85 4.09 25.42 11.81
C ILE A 85 3.50 26.24 12.97
N ALA A 86 2.29 25.90 13.40
CA ALA A 86 1.60 26.57 14.49
C ALA A 86 0.88 25.57 15.41
N ASN A 87 0.63 26.01 16.65
CA ASN A 87 -0.17 25.25 17.62
C ASN A 87 -1.68 25.39 17.38
N ASP A 88 -2.10 26.35 16.55
CA ASP A 88 -3.49 26.62 16.21
C ASP A 88 -3.70 26.75 14.70
N GLU A 89 -4.89 26.35 14.23
CA GLU A 89 -5.25 26.34 12.81
C GLU A 89 -5.23 27.74 12.17
N GLY A 90 -5.40 28.80 12.97
CA GLY A 90 -5.38 30.20 12.53
C GLY A 90 -3.98 30.82 12.48
N PHE A 91 -2.92 30.06 12.82
CA PHE A 91 -1.53 30.54 12.85
C PHE A 91 -1.34 31.79 13.71
N LYS A 92 -2.01 31.87 14.86
CA LYS A 92 -1.80 32.94 15.86
C LYS A 92 -0.58 32.65 16.74
N ASP A 93 -0.25 31.39 16.92
CA ASP A 93 0.89 30.87 17.66
C ASP A 93 1.80 30.06 16.73
N VAL A 94 2.55 30.78 15.87
CA VAL A 94 3.55 30.19 14.97
C VAL A 94 4.79 29.82 15.77
N VAL A 95 5.14 28.53 15.76
CA VAL A 95 6.27 27.97 16.52
C VAL A 95 7.51 27.71 15.68
N ARG A 96 7.35 27.52 14.36
CA ARG A 96 8.46 27.34 13.40
C ARG A 96 8.09 27.96 12.06
N SER A 97 9.09 28.47 11.34
CA SER A 97 8.89 28.99 9.98
C SER A 97 10.19 29.02 9.20
N GLY A 98 10.09 29.13 7.87
CA GLY A 98 11.24 29.40 7.02
C GLY A 98 10.87 29.43 5.55
N GLU A 99 11.89 29.36 4.70
CA GLU A 99 11.74 29.35 3.25
C GLU A 99 12.27 28.06 2.63
N VAL A 100 11.69 27.67 1.51
CA VAL A 100 12.10 26.50 0.74
C VAL A 100 11.95 26.76 -0.76
N THR A 101 12.98 26.40 -1.53
CA THR A 101 12.98 26.59 -2.99
C THR A 101 12.91 25.26 -3.71
N THR A 102 12.10 25.19 -4.77
CA THR A 102 11.99 24.05 -5.67
C THR A 102 12.03 24.50 -7.14
N ASP A 103 12.14 23.55 -8.07
CA ASP A 103 12.25 23.78 -9.51
C ASP A 103 11.65 22.62 -10.32
N ALA A 104 11.68 22.76 -11.65
CA ALA A 104 11.11 21.79 -12.57
C ALA A 104 11.77 20.40 -12.54
N SER A 105 12.99 20.26 -11.99
CA SER A 105 13.66 18.96 -11.88
C SER A 105 12.99 18.03 -10.85
N TYR A 106 12.15 18.58 -9.96
CA TYR A 106 11.29 17.85 -9.03
C TYR A 106 9.81 18.17 -9.24
N ASP A 107 9.43 18.60 -10.44
CA ASP A 107 8.05 18.99 -10.77
C ASP A 107 7.47 20.03 -9.80
N HIS A 108 8.33 20.93 -9.31
CA HIS A 108 8.00 21.96 -8.32
C HIS A 108 7.33 21.40 -7.04
N THR A 109 7.66 20.17 -6.68
CA THR A 109 7.33 19.58 -5.38
C THR A 109 8.31 20.07 -4.32
N VAL A 110 7.81 20.27 -3.11
CA VAL A 110 8.57 20.62 -1.92
C VAL A 110 8.53 19.44 -0.97
N THR A 111 9.68 19.06 -0.43
CA THR A 111 9.82 18.04 0.60
C THR A 111 10.70 18.57 1.71
N LEU A 112 10.07 18.97 2.81
CA LEU A 112 10.71 19.61 3.95
C LEU A 112 10.72 18.66 5.15
N GLU A 113 11.90 18.23 5.58
CA GLU A 113 12.08 17.52 6.84
C GLU A 113 12.25 18.54 7.96
N VAL A 114 11.27 18.61 8.85
CA VAL A 114 11.31 19.44 10.06
C VAL A 114 11.71 18.55 11.22
N ARG A 115 12.72 19.00 11.99
CA ARG A 115 13.30 18.26 13.11
C ARG A 115 13.06 18.98 14.43
N ASP A 116 13.46 18.36 15.54
CA ASP A 116 13.39 18.95 16.89
C ASP A 116 11.99 19.48 17.24
N LEU A 117 10.96 18.75 16.82
CA LEU A 117 9.58 18.98 17.20
C LEU A 117 9.30 18.33 18.57
N PRO A 118 8.39 18.90 19.38
CA PRO A 118 7.96 18.25 20.62
C PRO A 118 7.37 16.86 20.36
N GLU A 119 7.64 15.91 21.25
CA GLU A 119 7.14 14.53 21.16
C GLU A 119 5.62 14.46 21.37
N GLY A 120 4.95 13.52 20.70
CA GLY A 120 3.52 13.21 20.89
C GLY A 120 2.58 14.40 20.69
N THR A 121 2.90 15.33 19.78
CA THR A 121 2.22 16.62 19.67
C THR A 121 1.59 16.80 18.29
N SER A 122 0.31 17.19 18.25
CA SER A 122 -0.35 17.64 17.02
C SER A 122 -0.06 19.11 16.74
N PHE A 123 0.05 19.47 15.45
CA PHE A 123 0.29 20.85 15.01
C PHE A 123 -0.33 21.10 13.63
N PHE A 124 -0.41 22.36 13.26
CA PHE A 124 -0.88 22.83 11.96
C PHE A 124 0.27 23.36 11.12
N TYR A 125 0.19 23.23 9.80
CA TYR A 125 1.22 23.75 8.89
C TYR A 125 0.62 24.28 7.59
N ARG A 126 1.31 25.23 6.96
CA ARG A 126 0.93 25.78 5.65
C ARG A 126 2.13 26.21 4.85
N PHE A 127 1.93 26.32 3.54
CA PHE A 127 2.88 26.89 2.59
C PHE A 127 2.27 28.12 1.90
N PHE A 128 3.13 29.02 1.44
CA PHE A 128 2.71 30.18 0.67
C PHE A 128 3.82 30.63 -0.25
N ASN A 129 3.46 31.19 -1.40
CA ASN A 129 4.43 31.68 -2.35
C ASN A 129 4.81 33.14 -2.03
N LEU A 130 6.12 33.42 -1.90
CA LEU A 130 6.62 34.74 -1.51
C LEU A 130 6.47 35.80 -2.61
N LYS A 131 6.24 35.39 -3.86
CA LYS A 131 6.14 36.29 -5.02
C LYS A 131 4.71 36.72 -5.31
N ASP A 132 3.76 35.78 -5.31
CA ASP A 132 2.36 36.06 -5.66
C ASP A 132 1.38 35.96 -4.48
N GLY A 133 1.85 35.55 -3.30
CA GLY A 133 1.06 35.52 -2.07
C GLY A 133 -0.03 34.46 -2.05
N MET A 134 -0.04 33.50 -2.98
CA MET A 134 -0.95 32.36 -2.91
C MET A 134 -0.61 31.48 -1.71
N VAL A 135 -1.64 30.91 -1.06
CA VAL A 135 -1.51 30.14 0.18
C VAL A 135 -2.12 28.75 0.00
N SER A 136 -1.46 27.73 0.53
CA SER A 136 -1.96 26.36 0.50
C SER A 136 -3.16 26.17 1.43
N SER A 137 -3.86 25.04 1.31
CA SER A 137 -4.72 24.57 2.41
C SER A 137 -3.88 24.37 3.68
N VAL A 138 -4.51 24.54 4.85
CA VAL A 138 -3.87 24.28 6.16
C VAL A 138 -3.85 22.78 6.41
N GLY A 139 -2.65 22.22 6.55
CA GLY A 139 -2.44 20.84 6.96
C GLY A 139 -2.42 20.68 8.49
N GLN A 140 -2.77 19.49 8.95
CA GLN A 140 -2.63 18.99 10.30
C GLN A 140 -1.69 17.78 10.27
N SER A 141 -0.81 17.69 11.25
CA SER A 141 0.06 16.53 11.42
C SER A 141 0.37 16.31 12.90
N LEU A 142 1.18 15.30 13.20
CA LEU A 142 1.64 14.99 14.55
C LEU A 142 3.05 14.42 14.54
N THR A 143 3.72 14.51 15.69
CA THR A 143 4.85 13.65 16.06
C THR A 143 4.37 12.46 16.87
N LEU A 144 5.05 11.32 16.74
CA LEU A 144 4.71 10.12 17.52
C LEU A 144 5.05 10.30 19.01
N PRO A 145 4.45 9.50 19.91
CA PRO A 145 4.88 9.43 21.30
C PRO A 145 6.35 9.07 21.43
N SER A 146 6.97 9.48 22.53
CA SER A 146 8.37 9.15 22.86
C SER A 146 8.63 7.66 22.68
N LYS A 147 9.79 7.28 22.13
CA LYS A 147 10.17 5.86 21.99
C LYS A 147 10.28 5.07 23.31
N ASN A 148 10.27 5.78 24.44
CA ASN A 148 10.27 5.23 25.80
C ASN A 148 8.87 5.19 26.44
N ASP A 149 7.85 5.76 25.81
CA ASP A 149 6.49 5.80 26.34
C ASP A 149 5.75 4.49 26.07
N GLN A 150 5.77 3.61 27.06
CA GLN A 150 5.05 2.33 27.05
C GLN A 150 3.56 2.46 27.39
N THR A 151 3.09 3.66 27.77
CA THR A 151 1.69 3.94 28.07
C THR A 151 0.92 4.53 26.88
N ALA A 152 1.64 4.78 25.78
CA ALA A 152 1.09 5.30 24.55
C ALA A 152 -0.03 4.40 23.97
N GLN A 153 -0.94 5.05 23.27
CA GLN A 153 -1.94 4.44 22.42
C GLN A 153 -1.84 5.11 21.05
N VAL A 154 -1.68 4.32 19.99
CA VAL A 154 -1.51 4.83 18.61
C VAL A 154 -2.42 4.09 17.66
N ARG A 155 -3.14 4.83 16.82
CA ARG A 155 -4.13 4.30 15.87
C ARG A 155 -3.62 4.39 14.44
N ILE A 156 -3.64 3.28 13.72
CA ILE A 156 -3.15 3.15 12.34
C ILE A 156 -4.31 2.86 11.43
N ALA A 157 -4.54 3.68 10.40
CA ALA A 157 -5.41 3.32 9.29
C ALA A 157 -4.60 2.72 8.15
N ALA A 158 -4.74 1.43 7.88
CA ALA A 158 -4.08 0.75 6.76
C ALA A 158 -5.00 0.65 5.53
N CYS A 159 -4.48 1.00 4.36
CA CYS A 159 -5.20 0.92 3.08
C CYS A 159 -4.25 0.72 1.88
N SER A 160 -4.80 0.31 0.73
CA SER A 160 -4.08 0.15 -0.54
C SER A 160 -5.06 0.19 -1.73
N CYS A 161 -4.53 0.10 -2.95
CA CYS A 161 -5.30 -0.21 -4.15
C CYS A 161 -6.41 0.78 -4.47
N SER A 162 -5.99 1.95 -4.93
CA SER A 162 -6.79 3.16 -5.09
C SER A 162 -7.05 3.48 -6.54
N ASN A 163 -7.52 2.51 -7.32
CA ASN A 163 -7.76 2.70 -8.75
C ASN A 163 -8.74 3.84 -9.03
N TYR A 164 -8.22 4.94 -9.59
CA TYR A 164 -8.96 6.18 -9.78
C TYR A 164 -10.21 6.00 -10.66
N ILE A 165 -10.12 5.16 -11.69
CA ILE A 165 -11.23 4.97 -12.64
C ILE A 165 -12.29 4.00 -12.10
N ALA A 166 -11.98 3.22 -11.06
CA ALA A 166 -12.91 2.24 -10.48
C ALA A 166 -13.99 2.88 -9.61
N GLY A 167 -13.72 4.05 -9.01
CA GLY A 167 -14.68 4.74 -8.15
C GLY A 167 -14.16 5.99 -7.46
N TYR A 168 -15.05 6.64 -6.73
CA TYR A 168 -14.73 7.71 -5.78
C TYR A 168 -13.95 7.15 -4.60
N PHE A 169 -13.04 7.95 -4.06
CA PHE A 169 -12.20 7.59 -2.91
C PHE A 169 -12.90 7.81 -1.56
N ASN A 170 -14.15 7.36 -1.45
CA ASN A 170 -14.95 7.49 -0.22
C ASN A 170 -14.23 6.88 1.00
N VAL A 171 -13.42 5.83 0.77
CA VAL A 171 -12.57 5.22 1.81
C VAL A 171 -11.58 6.24 2.38
N TYR A 172 -10.96 7.09 1.56
CA TYR A 172 -10.05 8.13 2.07
C TYR A 172 -10.78 9.18 2.89
N GLU A 173 -12.00 9.58 2.50
CA GLU A 173 -12.84 10.47 3.30
C GLU A 173 -13.25 9.82 4.64
N ALA A 174 -13.55 8.52 4.63
CA ALA A 174 -13.84 7.76 5.84
C ALA A 174 -12.62 7.73 6.79
N ILE A 175 -11.41 7.49 6.26
CA ILE A 175 -10.18 7.53 7.06
C ILE A 175 -9.94 8.94 7.60
N ALA A 176 -10.12 9.98 6.77
CA ALA A 176 -9.89 11.37 7.18
C ALA A 176 -10.72 11.72 8.42
N ASN A 177 -11.96 11.22 8.48
CA ASN A 177 -12.90 11.43 9.58
C ASN A 177 -12.79 10.40 10.72
N SER A 178 -11.87 9.45 10.65
CA SER A 178 -11.61 8.47 11.71
C SER A 178 -10.65 8.99 12.80
N GLU A 179 -10.54 8.23 13.89
CA GLU A 179 -9.61 8.49 15.00
C GLU A 179 -8.15 8.06 14.71
N ALA A 180 -7.81 7.67 13.48
CA ALA A 180 -6.45 7.25 13.13
C ALA A 180 -5.43 8.38 13.36
N ASP A 181 -4.30 8.08 13.97
CA ASP A 181 -3.20 9.03 14.15
C ASP A 181 -2.41 9.20 12.86
N PHE A 182 -2.19 8.11 12.12
CA PHE A 182 -1.55 8.13 10.81
C PHE A 182 -2.11 7.08 9.86
N VAL A 183 -1.80 7.25 8.58
CA VAL A 183 -2.17 6.33 7.49
C VAL A 183 -0.97 5.47 7.12
N LEU A 184 -1.19 4.16 6.95
CA LEU A 184 -0.25 3.23 6.35
C LEU A 184 -0.77 2.85 4.96
N HIS A 185 -0.17 3.40 3.91
CA HIS A 185 -0.53 3.06 2.53
C HIS A 185 0.41 1.98 1.99
N LEU A 186 -0.14 0.81 1.66
CA LEU A 186 0.63 -0.42 1.37
C LEU A 186 0.98 -0.62 -0.10
N GLY A 187 0.61 0.33 -0.96
CA GLY A 187 0.92 0.35 -2.38
C GLY A 187 -0.33 0.50 -3.25
N ASP A 188 -0.13 0.54 -4.56
CA ASP A 188 -1.18 0.85 -5.54
C ASP A 188 -1.88 2.18 -5.25
N TYR A 189 -1.08 3.17 -4.89
CA TYR A 189 -1.50 4.56 -4.78
C TYR A 189 -1.90 5.11 -6.14
N ILE A 190 -1.19 4.72 -7.21
CA ILE A 190 -1.58 4.95 -8.60
C ILE A 190 -1.68 3.63 -9.36
N TYR A 191 -2.38 3.68 -10.50
CA TYR A 191 -2.30 2.67 -11.56
C TYR A 191 -1.68 3.30 -12.80
N GLU A 192 -1.07 2.51 -13.66
CA GLU A 192 -0.19 2.90 -14.77
C GLU A 192 -0.77 2.67 -16.17
N TYR A 193 -1.87 1.95 -16.27
CA TYR A 193 -2.49 1.64 -17.56
C TYR A 193 -3.43 2.74 -18.09
N ALA A 194 -3.82 2.58 -19.35
CA ALA A 194 -4.85 3.37 -20.03
C ALA A 194 -6.27 3.01 -19.54
N THR A 195 -7.24 3.91 -19.69
CA THR A 195 -8.63 3.65 -19.30
C THR A 195 -9.22 2.51 -20.15
N PRO A 196 -9.59 1.36 -19.54
CA PRO A 196 -10.24 0.28 -20.27
C PRO A 196 -11.63 0.70 -20.75
N SER A 197 -12.08 0.14 -21.88
CA SER A 197 -13.43 0.41 -22.41
C SER A 197 -14.57 -0.12 -21.56
N SER A 198 -14.27 -1.01 -20.60
CA SER A 198 -15.21 -1.64 -19.67
C SER A 198 -15.52 -0.78 -18.43
N VAL A 199 -14.83 0.33 -18.23
CA VAL A 199 -15.06 1.24 -17.09
C VAL A 199 -16.42 1.92 -17.20
N ASP A 200 -17.08 2.13 -16.07
CA ASP A 200 -18.35 2.85 -16.02
C ASP A 200 -18.17 4.33 -16.45
N ALA A 201 -18.59 4.62 -17.68
CA ALA A 201 -18.59 5.97 -18.24
C ALA A 201 -19.40 6.98 -17.39
N GLY A 202 -20.32 6.51 -16.55
CA GLY A 202 -21.12 7.34 -15.64
C GLY A 202 -20.32 8.03 -14.54
N LEU A 203 -19.13 7.52 -14.19
CA LEU A 203 -18.25 8.13 -13.17
C LEU A 203 -17.47 9.34 -13.71
N ASN A 204 -17.29 9.45 -15.03
CA ASN A 204 -16.47 10.48 -15.68
C ASN A 204 -15.05 10.60 -15.08
N ARG A 205 -14.42 9.46 -14.80
CA ARG A 205 -13.07 9.33 -14.23
C ARG A 205 -12.24 8.46 -15.15
N ASN A 206 -11.58 9.09 -16.12
CA ASN A 206 -10.63 8.42 -17.01
C ASN A 206 -9.21 8.69 -16.53
N HIS A 207 -8.28 7.81 -16.84
CA HIS A 207 -6.88 8.01 -16.54
C HIS A 207 -6.24 9.12 -17.39
N GLU A 208 -5.37 9.91 -16.77
CA GLU A 208 -4.62 10.99 -17.42
C GLU A 208 -3.10 10.82 -17.15
N PRO A 209 -2.25 10.65 -18.19
CA PRO A 209 -2.63 10.49 -19.60
C PRO A 209 -3.34 9.14 -19.83
N ASP A 210 -4.18 9.08 -20.86
CA ASP A 210 -4.92 7.87 -21.23
C ASP A 210 -4.08 6.92 -22.07
N LYS A 211 -3.02 6.39 -21.45
CA LYS A 211 -2.07 5.44 -22.03
C LYS A 211 -1.31 4.71 -20.91
N GLU A 212 -0.58 3.68 -21.29
CA GLU A 212 0.48 3.08 -20.48
C GLU A 212 1.55 4.13 -20.11
N LEU A 213 1.93 4.19 -18.83
CA LEU A 213 2.95 5.13 -18.35
C LEU A 213 4.35 4.54 -18.57
N LEU A 214 5.19 5.24 -19.32
CA LEU A 214 6.56 4.79 -19.60
C LEU A 214 7.62 5.84 -19.22
N GLN A 215 7.26 7.12 -19.26
CA GLN A 215 8.18 8.23 -19.06
C GLN A 215 7.87 8.99 -17.77
N LEU A 216 8.87 9.70 -17.24
CA LEU A 216 8.73 10.50 -16.01
C LEU A 216 7.49 11.40 -15.99
N ASN A 217 7.23 12.10 -17.10
CA ASN A 217 6.10 13.02 -17.20
C ASN A 217 4.75 12.28 -17.28
N ASP A 218 4.74 11.02 -17.69
CA ASP A 218 3.54 10.18 -17.65
C ASP A 218 3.19 9.90 -16.18
N TYR A 219 4.15 9.38 -15.40
CA TYR A 219 3.99 9.14 -13.96
C TYR A 219 3.64 10.40 -13.18
N ARG A 220 4.37 11.51 -13.39
CA ARG A 220 4.05 12.80 -12.75
C ARG A 220 2.62 13.25 -13.06
N SER A 221 2.16 13.06 -14.30
CA SER A 221 0.79 13.42 -14.67
C SER A 221 -0.24 12.56 -13.94
N ARG A 222 0.00 11.25 -13.83
CA ARG A 222 -0.86 10.33 -13.09
C ARG A 222 -0.91 10.67 -11.60
N TYR A 223 0.23 10.96 -10.98
CA TYR A 223 0.26 11.42 -9.59
C TYR A 223 -0.51 12.72 -9.39
N ARG A 224 -0.36 13.73 -10.28
CA ARG A 224 -1.17 14.96 -10.20
C ARG A 224 -2.66 14.68 -10.32
N GLN A 225 -3.06 13.76 -11.20
CA GLN A 225 -4.46 13.36 -11.34
C GLN A 225 -4.99 12.83 -10.01
N TYR A 226 -4.32 11.83 -9.44
CA TYR A 226 -4.78 11.20 -8.19
C TYR A 226 -4.77 12.20 -7.03
N ARG A 227 -3.72 13.03 -6.93
CA ARG A 227 -3.58 14.09 -5.91
C ARG A 227 -4.58 15.23 -6.03
N LYS A 228 -5.30 15.37 -7.15
CA LYS A 228 -6.39 16.34 -7.31
C LYS A 228 -7.72 15.83 -6.78
N ASP A 229 -7.82 14.54 -6.45
CA ASP A 229 -9.05 14.00 -5.87
C ASP A 229 -9.32 14.66 -4.50
N PRO A 230 -10.51 15.25 -4.30
CA PRO A 230 -10.80 16.02 -3.09
C PRO A 230 -10.78 15.17 -1.81
N GLN A 231 -11.14 13.89 -1.88
CA GLN A 231 -11.17 13.00 -0.71
C GLN A 231 -9.75 12.59 -0.32
N LEU A 232 -8.89 12.38 -1.32
CA LEU A 232 -7.46 12.16 -1.09
C LEU A 232 -6.76 13.41 -0.54
N GLN A 233 -7.08 14.60 -1.05
CA GLN A 233 -6.54 15.85 -0.51
C GLN A 233 -6.93 16.06 0.95
N GLU A 234 -8.18 15.80 1.29
CA GLU A 234 -8.64 15.98 2.67
C GLU A 234 -7.95 15.00 3.62
N LEU A 235 -7.74 13.75 3.20
CA LEU A 235 -6.99 12.79 4.00
C LEU A 235 -5.53 13.23 4.23
N HIS A 236 -4.82 13.58 3.16
CA HIS A 236 -3.42 14.05 3.25
C HIS A 236 -3.26 15.33 4.07
N ARG A 237 -4.26 16.21 4.01
CA ARG A 237 -4.27 17.42 4.81
C ARG A 237 -4.45 17.12 6.30
N ARG A 238 -5.12 16.03 6.69
CA ARG A 238 -5.47 15.75 8.08
C ARG A 238 -4.54 14.80 8.83
N LYS A 239 -3.90 13.87 8.12
CA LYS A 239 -3.15 12.78 8.74
C LYS A 239 -1.80 12.57 8.04
N PRO A 240 -0.71 12.34 8.78
CA PRO A 240 0.55 11.94 8.17
C PRO A 240 0.50 10.52 7.61
N PHE A 241 1.32 10.25 6.60
CA PHE A 241 1.39 8.98 5.91
C PHE A 241 2.73 8.28 6.13
N TYR A 242 2.66 6.97 6.34
CA TYR A 242 3.71 6.02 6.03
C TYR A 242 3.33 5.31 4.74
N VAL A 243 4.21 5.40 3.74
CA VAL A 243 3.98 4.79 2.43
C VAL A 243 5.03 3.76 2.10
N VAL A 244 4.60 2.71 1.41
CA VAL A 244 5.41 1.83 0.56
C VAL A 244 4.75 1.76 -0.82
N TRP A 245 5.52 1.43 -1.85
CA TRP A 245 4.97 1.09 -3.16
C TRP A 245 4.58 -0.38 -3.22
N ASP A 246 3.70 -0.72 -4.15
CA ASP A 246 3.56 -2.05 -4.71
C ASP A 246 3.97 -2.04 -6.19
N ASP A 247 3.37 -2.86 -7.05
CA ASP A 247 3.75 -2.99 -8.44
C ASP A 247 3.22 -1.85 -9.32
N HIS A 248 1.97 -1.42 -9.14
CA HIS A 248 1.33 -0.42 -10.01
C HIS A 248 1.92 1.00 -9.90
N GLU A 249 2.76 1.27 -8.89
CA GLU A 249 3.64 2.45 -8.90
C GLU A 249 4.63 2.45 -10.08
N VAL A 250 4.93 1.28 -10.65
CA VAL A 250 5.78 1.07 -11.82
C VAL A 250 5.01 0.39 -12.95
N ALA A 251 4.65 -0.87 -12.78
CA ALA A 251 3.97 -1.72 -13.75
C ALA A 251 3.44 -2.99 -13.07
N ASP A 252 2.24 -3.43 -13.45
CA ASP A 252 1.58 -4.66 -12.98
C ASP A 252 2.54 -5.86 -12.87
N ASN A 253 2.43 -6.60 -11.77
CA ASN A 253 3.24 -7.75 -11.40
C ASN A 253 4.76 -7.53 -11.54
N ALA A 254 5.24 -6.32 -11.23
CA ALA A 254 6.67 -6.02 -11.25
C ALA A 254 7.49 -6.94 -10.33
N TRP A 255 8.67 -7.32 -10.82
CA TRP A 255 9.78 -7.89 -10.05
C TRP A 255 11.05 -7.07 -10.26
N GLN A 256 12.19 -7.53 -9.74
CA GLN A 256 13.43 -6.76 -9.71
C GLN A 256 13.85 -6.21 -11.10
N SER A 257 13.62 -6.99 -12.17
CA SER A 257 14.14 -6.71 -13.51
C SER A 257 13.09 -6.74 -14.63
N GLY A 258 11.80 -6.82 -14.32
CA GLY A 258 10.72 -6.77 -15.32
C GLY A 258 9.34 -6.66 -14.67
N ALA A 259 8.30 -6.72 -15.51
CA ALA A 259 6.89 -6.68 -15.12
C ALA A 259 6.04 -7.41 -16.18
N SER A 260 4.81 -7.83 -15.84
CA SER A 260 3.85 -8.38 -16.84
C SER A 260 3.43 -7.30 -17.82
N ALA A 261 3.15 -6.09 -17.30
CA ALA A 261 2.83 -4.89 -18.05
C ALA A 261 4.09 -4.15 -18.53
N HIS A 262 5.06 -4.87 -19.10
CA HIS A 262 6.16 -4.24 -19.83
C HIS A 262 6.59 -5.05 -21.06
N GLN A 263 6.34 -4.50 -22.24
CA GLN A 263 6.58 -5.20 -23.51
C GLN A 263 7.92 -4.81 -24.14
N GLN A 264 8.45 -5.69 -25.00
CA GLN A 264 9.78 -5.53 -25.59
C GLN A 264 9.92 -4.24 -26.43
N ASP A 265 8.83 -3.72 -26.98
CA ASP A 265 8.78 -2.50 -27.78
C ASP A 265 8.62 -1.21 -26.97
N GLU A 266 8.47 -1.30 -25.65
CA GLU A 266 8.32 -0.16 -24.74
C GLU A 266 9.65 0.40 -24.22
N GLY A 267 10.77 -0.19 -24.65
CA GLY A 267 12.11 0.24 -24.29
C GLY A 267 12.70 -0.53 -23.11
N SER A 268 13.45 0.17 -22.25
CA SER A 268 14.15 -0.46 -21.13
C SER A 268 13.32 -0.39 -19.86
N TYR A 269 12.96 -1.55 -19.31
CA TYR A 269 12.27 -1.63 -18.02
C TYR A 269 13.00 -0.89 -16.91
N GLU A 270 14.33 -0.99 -16.85
CA GLU A 270 15.12 -0.30 -15.83
C GLU A 270 14.97 1.22 -15.92
N VAL A 271 14.80 1.78 -17.13
CA VAL A 271 14.55 3.21 -17.31
C VAL A 271 13.15 3.55 -16.81
N ARG A 272 12.13 2.79 -17.21
CA ARG A 272 10.75 2.94 -16.72
C ARG A 272 10.69 2.92 -15.19
N LYS A 273 11.32 1.92 -14.56
CA LYS A 273 11.41 1.77 -13.10
C LYS A 273 12.06 2.97 -12.42
N GLN A 274 13.17 3.49 -12.96
CA GLN A 274 13.84 4.66 -12.40
C GLN A 274 12.99 5.93 -12.52
N GLU A 275 12.30 6.13 -13.63
CA GLU A 275 11.41 7.28 -13.82
C GLU A 275 10.17 7.20 -12.92
N ALA A 276 9.61 6.00 -12.73
CA ALA A 276 8.53 5.73 -11.80
C ALA A 276 8.93 5.99 -10.33
N ILE A 277 10.05 5.43 -9.88
CA ILE A 277 10.60 5.65 -8.53
C ILE A 277 10.91 7.14 -8.32
N LYS A 278 11.41 7.82 -9.35
CA LYS A 278 11.64 9.27 -9.30
C LYS A 278 10.34 10.03 -9.05
N ALA A 279 9.29 9.75 -9.80
CA ALA A 279 7.98 10.35 -9.61
C ALA A 279 7.38 9.99 -8.23
N PHE A 280 7.45 8.74 -7.79
CA PHE A 280 7.04 8.31 -6.45
C PHE A 280 7.71 9.18 -5.38
N SER A 281 9.04 9.33 -5.45
CA SER A 281 9.80 10.13 -4.47
C SER A 281 9.45 11.61 -4.45
N GLU A 282 8.90 12.15 -5.55
CA GLU A 282 8.47 13.54 -5.65
C GLU A 282 7.10 13.77 -5.02
N TYR A 283 6.21 12.76 -5.03
CA TYR A 283 4.82 12.89 -4.59
C TYR A 283 4.52 12.22 -3.24
N LEU A 284 5.29 11.19 -2.91
CA LEU A 284 5.14 10.34 -1.73
C LEU A 284 6.52 10.18 -1.04
N PRO A 285 7.13 11.29 -0.56
CA PRO A 285 8.46 11.25 0.00
C PRO A 285 8.51 10.41 1.28
N VAL A 286 9.55 9.59 1.39
CA VAL A 286 9.89 8.83 2.60
C VAL A 286 11.25 9.27 3.13
N ARG A 287 11.50 9.10 4.44
CA ARG A 287 12.79 9.37 5.07
C ARG A 287 13.78 8.28 4.65
N THR A 288 14.54 8.56 3.58
CA THR A 288 15.55 7.65 3.03
C THR A 288 16.76 8.41 2.51
N GLU A 289 17.92 7.75 2.47
CA GLU A 289 19.12 8.25 1.79
C GLU A 289 19.18 7.80 0.31
N ASN A 290 18.37 6.81 -0.07
CA ASN A 290 18.30 6.26 -1.42
C ASN A 290 16.83 6.07 -1.81
N ILE A 291 16.34 6.83 -2.78
CA ILE A 291 14.92 6.78 -3.17
C ILE A 291 14.52 5.45 -3.82
N ALA A 292 15.49 4.62 -4.24
CA ALA A 292 15.22 3.25 -4.70
C ALA A 292 15.04 2.25 -3.54
N LYS A 293 15.09 2.71 -2.27
CA LYS A 293 14.83 1.91 -1.07
C LYS A 293 13.69 2.53 -0.28
N VAL A 294 12.54 1.88 -0.30
CA VAL A 294 11.36 2.29 0.47
C VAL A 294 11.27 1.58 1.83
N TYR A 295 11.87 0.40 1.96
CA TYR A 295 11.86 -0.36 3.21
C TYR A 295 12.62 0.37 4.32
N ARG A 296 12.04 0.39 5.52
CA ARG A 296 12.56 1.09 6.69
C ARG A 296 11.88 0.63 7.97
N ARG A 297 12.48 0.96 9.11
CA ARG A 297 11.91 0.71 10.44
C ARG A 297 11.40 2.01 11.03
N VAL A 298 10.26 1.93 11.69
CA VAL A 298 9.61 3.02 12.40
C VAL A 298 9.38 2.58 13.85
N GLU A 299 9.83 3.37 14.80
CA GLU A 299 9.53 3.16 16.23
C GLU A 299 8.23 3.88 16.56
N ILE A 300 7.22 3.14 17.03
CA ILE A 300 5.93 3.69 17.45
C ILE A 300 5.91 3.69 18.97
N GLY A 301 6.32 4.82 19.55
CA GLY A 301 6.45 4.98 20.99
C GLY A 301 7.26 3.86 21.65
N GLY A 302 6.90 3.55 22.89
CA GLY A 302 7.39 2.37 23.61
C GLY A 302 6.61 1.09 23.29
N ILE A 303 5.72 1.07 22.30
CA ILE A 303 4.68 0.03 22.16
C ILE A 303 4.86 -0.92 20.97
N ALA A 304 5.39 -0.43 19.84
CA ALA A 304 5.52 -1.23 18.63
C ALA A 304 6.71 -0.78 17.78
N ASP A 305 7.27 -1.71 17.03
CA ASP A 305 8.11 -1.45 15.87
C ASP A 305 7.32 -1.77 14.60
N LEU A 306 7.29 -0.84 13.65
CA LEU A 306 6.72 -1.06 12.32
C LEU A 306 7.86 -1.22 11.31
N LEU A 307 7.97 -2.42 10.76
CA LEU A 307 8.92 -2.80 9.72
C LEU A 307 8.21 -2.71 8.37
N LEU A 308 8.55 -1.70 7.59
CA LEU A 308 8.03 -1.50 6.24
C LEU A 308 8.91 -2.25 5.24
N LEU A 309 8.31 -3.11 4.42
CA LEU A 309 9.03 -3.93 3.44
C LEU A 309 8.84 -3.44 1.99
N ASP A 310 9.60 -4.05 1.10
CA ASP A 310 9.57 -3.87 -0.34
C ASP A 310 9.59 -5.27 -0.94
N THR A 311 8.42 -5.78 -1.30
CA THR A 311 8.28 -7.11 -1.90
C THR A 311 8.16 -7.04 -3.42
N ARG A 312 8.75 -6.02 -4.06
CA ARG A 312 8.68 -5.81 -5.53
C ARG A 312 10.05 -5.58 -6.15
N HIS A 313 10.77 -4.54 -5.72
CA HIS A 313 11.94 -4.07 -6.46
C HIS A 313 13.26 -4.37 -5.78
N ALA A 314 13.26 -4.55 -4.45
CA ALA A 314 14.47 -4.79 -3.68
C ALA A 314 15.19 -6.09 -4.10
N GLY A 315 14.45 -7.19 -4.29
CA GLY A 315 15.06 -8.45 -4.66
C GLY A 315 14.13 -9.57 -5.07
N ARG A 316 12.92 -9.25 -5.49
CA ARG A 316 11.94 -10.22 -5.96
C ARG A 316 12.36 -10.87 -7.27
N ASP A 317 12.38 -12.20 -7.30
CA ASP A 317 12.50 -12.99 -8.52
C ASP A 317 11.22 -12.96 -9.36
N LEU A 318 11.27 -13.42 -10.61
CA LEU A 318 10.06 -13.60 -11.41
C LEU A 318 9.09 -14.58 -10.73
N GLN A 319 7.81 -14.24 -10.76
CA GLN A 319 6.71 -15.03 -10.26
C GLN A 319 6.61 -16.37 -10.99
N LEU A 320 6.16 -17.40 -10.27
CA LEU A 320 5.74 -18.64 -10.91
C LEU A 320 4.42 -18.43 -11.67
N ASN A 321 4.20 -19.20 -12.73
CA ASN A 321 2.96 -19.17 -13.50
C ASN A 321 2.31 -20.56 -13.51
N TYR A 322 1.05 -20.66 -13.04
CA TYR A 322 0.30 -21.91 -12.97
C TYR A 322 0.26 -22.69 -14.27
N ARG A 323 0.18 -21.99 -15.41
CA ARG A 323 0.13 -22.63 -16.74
C ARG A 323 1.38 -23.46 -17.04
N SER A 324 2.48 -23.23 -16.32
CA SER A 324 3.73 -24.02 -16.41
C SER A 324 3.67 -25.34 -15.62
N PHE A 325 2.64 -25.52 -14.79
CA PHE A 325 2.44 -26.66 -13.90
C PHE A 325 1.12 -27.38 -14.20
N LEU A 326 0.61 -27.28 -15.43
CA LEU A 326 -0.56 -28.04 -15.84
C LEU A 326 -0.14 -29.35 -16.50
N ASN A 327 -0.81 -30.43 -16.10
CA ASN A 327 -0.76 -31.71 -16.78
C ASN A 327 -1.43 -31.63 -18.16
N ASN A 328 -1.25 -32.67 -18.97
CA ASN A 328 -1.86 -32.76 -20.30
C ASN A 328 -3.41 -32.74 -20.27
N ASP A 329 -4.01 -33.08 -19.14
CA ASP A 329 -5.45 -33.07 -18.90
C ASP A 329 -5.93 -31.79 -18.19
N THR A 330 -5.07 -30.77 -18.12
CA THR A 330 -5.32 -29.45 -17.49
C THR A 330 -5.44 -29.45 -15.96
N THR A 331 -5.24 -30.59 -15.30
CA THR A 331 -5.10 -30.63 -13.84
C THR A 331 -3.76 -30.02 -13.41
N VAL A 332 -3.67 -29.52 -12.18
CA VAL A 332 -2.43 -28.95 -11.64
C VAL A 332 -1.49 -30.07 -11.19
N ASP A 333 -0.23 -30.02 -11.60
CA ASP A 333 0.87 -30.80 -11.01
C ASP A 333 1.29 -30.13 -9.68
N SER A 334 0.53 -30.44 -8.63
CA SER A 334 0.74 -29.90 -7.29
C SER A 334 2.12 -30.23 -6.73
N GLU A 335 2.70 -31.38 -7.08
CA GLU A 335 4.04 -31.77 -6.63
C GLU A 335 5.10 -30.86 -7.26
N ALA A 336 5.07 -30.69 -8.59
CA ALA A 336 6.00 -29.81 -9.29
C ALA A 336 5.88 -28.34 -8.83
N LEU A 337 4.65 -27.85 -8.64
CA LEU A 337 4.41 -26.50 -8.14
C LEU A 337 4.94 -26.33 -6.71
N ASN A 338 4.66 -27.28 -5.82
CA ASN A 338 5.16 -27.24 -4.45
C ASN A 338 6.70 -27.29 -4.41
N ASN A 339 7.34 -28.09 -5.26
CA ASN A 339 8.80 -28.11 -5.36
C ASN A 339 9.36 -26.75 -5.83
N ALA A 340 8.72 -26.13 -6.83
CA ALA A 340 9.17 -24.85 -7.38
C ALA A 340 9.00 -23.67 -6.39
N ARG A 341 7.88 -23.61 -5.64
CA ARG A 341 7.66 -22.53 -4.67
C ARG A 341 8.51 -22.65 -3.40
N ASN A 342 8.96 -23.87 -3.07
CA ASN A 342 9.86 -24.16 -1.96
C ASN A 342 11.35 -24.15 -2.36
N ALA A 343 11.68 -23.77 -3.59
CA ALA A 343 13.06 -23.65 -4.03
C ALA A 343 13.82 -22.63 -3.15
N ALA A 344 14.93 -23.05 -2.56
CA ALA A 344 15.64 -22.28 -1.54
C ALA A 344 16.36 -21.03 -2.07
N ASP A 345 16.56 -20.96 -3.39
CA ASP A 345 17.17 -19.83 -4.10
C ASP A 345 16.16 -18.78 -4.56
N ARG A 346 14.85 -19.05 -4.46
CA ARG A 346 13.82 -18.07 -4.79
C ARG A 346 13.61 -17.07 -3.67
N THR A 347 13.57 -15.79 -4.02
CA THR A 347 13.51 -14.69 -3.06
C THR A 347 12.50 -13.61 -3.49
N LEU A 348 11.86 -13.02 -2.49
CA LEU A 348 10.93 -11.89 -2.58
C LEU A 348 11.62 -10.59 -2.10
N LEU A 349 12.42 -10.67 -1.03
CA LEU A 349 13.10 -9.51 -0.42
C LEU A 349 14.52 -9.26 -0.97
N GLY A 350 15.20 -10.30 -1.45
CA GLY A 350 16.61 -10.27 -1.79
C GLY A 350 17.54 -10.23 -0.57
N ALA A 351 18.83 -10.51 -0.82
CA ALA A 351 19.81 -10.68 0.25
C ALA A 351 20.05 -9.43 1.11
N GLU A 352 20.02 -8.22 0.52
CA GLU A 352 20.29 -6.98 1.25
C GLU A 352 19.18 -6.67 2.25
N GLN A 353 17.92 -6.67 1.80
CA GLN A 353 16.79 -6.40 2.68
C GLN A 353 16.60 -7.52 3.70
N ARG A 354 16.85 -8.78 3.32
CA ARG A 354 16.87 -9.92 4.24
C ARG A 354 17.85 -9.72 5.40
N SER A 355 19.07 -9.28 5.11
CA SER A 355 20.07 -8.98 6.13
C SER A 355 19.68 -7.79 7.00
N TRP A 356 19.08 -6.74 6.43
CA TRP A 356 18.55 -5.61 7.18
C TRP A 356 17.40 -6.02 8.12
N LEU A 357 16.52 -6.92 7.65
CA LEU A 357 15.38 -7.41 8.41
C LEU A 357 15.82 -8.27 9.59
N GLU A 358 16.80 -9.16 9.43
CA GLU A 358 17.38 -9.92 10.56
C GLU A 358 17.94 -8.98 11.64
N GLY A 359 18.67 -7.94 11.24
CA GLY A 359 19.17 -6.93 12.16
C GLY A 359 18.05 -6.16 12.87
N SER A 360 16.94 -5.90 12.18
CA SER A 360 15.80 -5.17 12.76
C SER A 360 15.00 -6.03 13.75
N LEU A 361 14.78 -7.30 13.44
CA LEU A 361 14.06 -8.25 14.30
C LEU A 361 14.82 -8.52 15.62
N GLY A 362 16.14 -8.63 15.58
CA GLY A 362 16.96 -8.84 16.79
C GLY A 362 16.94 -7.67 17.80
N ASN A 363 16.34 -6.53 17.44
CA ASN A 363 16.28 -5.32 18.26
C ASN A 363 14.89 -5.06 18.89
N SER A 364 13.93 -5.99 18.76
CA SER A 364 12.53 -5.78 19.17
C SER A 364 11.98 -6.94 20.01
N THR A 365 12.37 -7.04 21.28
CA THR A 365 11.93 -8.14 22.19
C THR A 365 10.90 -7.70 23.23
N ASP A 366 10.73 -6.39 23.46
CA ASP A 366 9.82 -5.85 24.50
C ASP A 366 8.63 -5.09 23.91
N LYS A 367 8.44 -5.08 22.59
CA LYS A 367 7.36 -4.36 21.86
C LYS A 367 6.60 -5.30 20.91
N TRP A 368 5.48 -4.84 20.35
CA TRP A 368 4.86 -5.50 19.20
C TRP A 368 5.75 -5.37 17.96
N CYS A 369 5.84 -6.44 17.16
CA CYS A 369 6.42 -6.39 15.83
C CYS A 369 5.29 -6.29 14.80
N LEU A 370 5.18 -5.14 14.13
CA LEU A 370 4.29 -4.92 13.01
C LEU A 370 5.10 -4.99 11.71
N ILE A 371 4.59 -5.68 10.69
CA ILE A 371 5.20 -5.73 9.37
C ILE A 371 4.20 -5.16 8.37
N GLY A 372 4.48 -3.96 7.83
CA GLY A 372 3.68 -3.35 6.78
C GLY A 372 4.27 -3.66 5.42
N GLN A 373 3.52 -4.34 4.56
CA GLN A 373 4.00 -4.82 3.27
C GLN A 373 2.85 -5.02 2.27
N GLN A 374 3.19 -5.40 1.05
CA GLN A 374 2.30 -5.33 -0.10
C GLN A 374 1.36 -6.54 -0.21
N VAL A 375 1.90 -7.76 -0.29
CA VAL A 375 1.20 -8.96 -0.77
C VAL A 375 0.86 -9.96 0.33
N LEU A 376 -0.16 -10.80 0.17
CA LEU A 376 -0.58 -11.71 1.26
C LEU A 376 0.52 -12.66 1.75
N MET A 377 0.68 -12.74 3.08
CA MET A 377 1.56 -13.65 3.81
C MET A 377 0.83 -14.89 4.34
N GLY A 378 -0.47 -14.84 4.59
CA GLY A 378 -1.27 -16.01 4.95
C GLY A 378 -1.17 -17.10 3.88
N ASN A 379 -1.19 -18.36 4.31
CA ASN A 379 -1.29 -19.48 3.36
C ASN A 379 -2.72 -19.51 2.82
N MET A 380 -2.88 -19.20 1.55
CA MET A 380 -4.16 -19.18 0.85
C MET A 380 -4.21 -20.36 -0.13
N LEU A 381 -4.22 -21.56 0.45
CA LEU A 381 -4.17 -22.81 -0.30
C LEU A 381 -5.59 -23.27 -0.66
N PHE A 382 -5.89 -23.31 -1.96
CA PHE A 382 -7.17 -23.73 -2.49
C PHE A 382 -7.06 -25.18 -2.98
N PRO A 383 -8.17 -25.96 -2.94
CA PRO A 383 -8.25 -27.22 -3.68
C PRO A 383 -7.76 -27.06 -5.12
N ALA A 384 -6.83 -27.91 -5.53
CA ALA A 384 -6.12 -27.75 -6.80
C ALA A 384 -7.04 -27.74 -8.03
N GLU A 385 -8.14 -28.49 -7.96
CA GLU A 385 -9.16 -28.55 -9.02
C GLU A 385 -9.93 -27.22 -9.22
N LEU A 386 -9.92 -26.29 -8.25
CA LEU A 386 -10.54 -24.97 -8.42
C LEU A 386 -9.69 -24.01 -9.24
N LEU A 387 -8.36 -24.16 -9.24
CA LEU A 387 -7.48 -23.15 -9.83
C LEU A 387 -7.68 -22.94 -11.33
N PRO A 388 -7.78 -23.98 -12.18
CA PRO A 388 -8.02 -23.76 -13.61
C PRO A 388 -9.32 -23.01 -13.89
N LEU A 389 -10.37 -23.27 -13.10
CA LEU A 389 -11.68 -22.62 -13.23
C LEU A 389 -11.62 -21.15 -12.80
N VAL A 390 -10.89 -20.86 -11.71
CA VAL A 390 -10.69 -19.49 -11.22
C VAL A 390 -9.84 -18.68 -12.21
N ASP A 391 -8.72 -19.24 -12.71
CA ASP A 391 -7.87 -18.61 -13.72
C ASP A 391 -8.63 -18.34 -15.03
N GLN A 392 -9.43 -19.32 -15.49
CA GLN A 392 -10.28 -19.15 -16.65
C GLN A 392 -11.34 -18.05 -16.42
N GLY A 393 -12.01 -18.05 -15.27
CA GLY A 393 -13.01 -17.03 -14.93
C GLY A 393 -12.43 -15.62 -14.92
N PHE A 394 -11.27 -15.42 -14.30
CA PHE A 394 -10.58 -14.13 -14.34
C PHE A 394 -10.18 -13.71 -15.76
N SER A 395 -9.64 -14.65 -16.54
CA SER A 395 -9.23 -14.38 -17.92
C SER A 395 -10.42 -13.96 -18.80
N GLU A 396 -11.57 -14.62 -18.67
CA GLU A 396 -12.81 -14.28 -19.39
C GLU A 396 -13.36 -12.91 -18.97
N GLN A 397 -13.36 -12.64 -17.66
CA GLN A 397 -13.79 -11.36 -17.10
C GLN A 397 -12.93 -10.20 -17.58
N GLU A 398 -11.61 -10.39 -17.66
CA GLU A 398 -10.68 -9.38 -18.16
C GLU A 398 -10.87 -9.15 -19.67
N ALA A 399 -10.99 -10.22 -20.46
CA ALA A 399 -11.10 -10.14 -21.91
C ALA A 399 -12.45 -9.57 -22.40
N SER A 400 -13.54 -9.84 -21.67
CA SER A 400 -14.90 -9.57 -22.15
C SER A 400 -15.80 -8.81 -21.18
N GLY A 401 -15.36 -8.60 -19.93
CA GLY A 401 -16.19 -8.00 -18.88
C GLY A 401 -17.22 -8.95 -18.26
N SER A 402 -17.24 -10.23 -18.68
CA SER A 402 -18.15 -11.25 -18.18
C SER A 402 -17.50 -12.64 -18.19
N ILE A 403 -17.96 -13.52 -17.29
CA ILE A 403 -17.58 -14.94 -17.28
C ILE A 403 -18.62 -15.75 -18.06
N SER A 404 -18.16 -16.74 -18.82
CA SER A 404 -19.05 -17.62 -19.60
C SER A 404 -19.94 -18.48 -18.68
N PRO A 405 -21.18 -18.77 -19.10
CA PRO A 405 -22.08 -19.64 -18.33
C PRO A 405 -21.47 -21.02 -18.01
N GLU A 406 -20.69 -21.58 -18.93
CA GLU A 406 -20.04 -22.88 -18.77
C GLU A 406 -18.96 -22.87 -17.67
N THR A 407 -18.14 -21.82 -17.62
CA THR A 407 -17.13 -21.64 -16.57
C THR A 407 -17.79 -21.41 -15.21
N LEU A 408 -18.86 -20.60 -15.16
CA LEU A 408 -19.62 -20.36 -13.94
C LEU A 408 -20.28 -21.63 -13.40
N GLU A 409 -20.95 -22.41 -14.25
CA GLU A 409 -21.59 -23.67 -13.86
C GLU A 409 -20.54 -24.67 -13.32
N SER A 410 -19.39 -24.79 -14.00
CA SER A 410 -18.30 -25.67 -13.57
C SER A 410 -17.73 -25.26 -12.21
N LEU A 411 -17.53 -23.95 -11.99
CA LEU A 411 -17.07 -23.41 -10.72
C LEU A 411 -18.08 -23.65 -9.59
N GLU A 412 -19.37 -23.37 -9.82
CA GLU A 412 -20.43 -23.58 -8.83
C GLU A 412 -20.59 -25.07 -8.45
N ILE A 413 -20.48 -25.98 -9.41
CA ILE A 413 -20.54 -27.43 -9.15
C ILE A 413 -19.34 -27.88 -8.32
N THR A 414 -18.14 -27.56 -8.77
CA THR A 414 -16.88 -27.99 -8.14
C THR A 414 -16.79 -27.45 -6.71
N LEU A 415 -17.08 -26.16 -6.52
CA LEU A 415 -17.08 -25.53 -5.20
C LEU A 415 -18.06 -26.21 -4.24
N ARG A 416 -19.29 -26.48 -4.69
CA ARG A 416 -20.30 -27.14 -3.85
C ARG A 416 -19.85 -28.54 -3.41
N GLU A 417 -19.32 -29.34 -4.32
CA GLU A 417 -18.84 -30.69 -4.00
C GLU A 417 -17.69 -30.66 -2.98
N LEU A 418 -16.71 -29.78 -3.18
CA LEU A 418 -15.59 -29.62 -2.26
C LEU A 418 -16.04 -29.18 -0.86
N LEU A 419 -17.02 -28.27 -0.77
CA LEU A 419 -17.58 -27.83 0.50
C LEU A 419 -18.30 -28.97 1.23
N GLU A 420 -19.10 -29.77 0.50
CA GLU A 420 -19.77 -30.94 1.06
C GLU A 420 -18.75 -31.96 1.60
N ILE A 421 -17.68 -32.23 0.85
CA ILE A 421 -16.60 -33.12 1.27
C ILE A 421 -15.90 -32.58 2.51
N LYS A 422 -15.46 -31.31 2.50
CA LYS A 422 -14.73 -30.68 3.61
C LYS A 422 -15.56 -30.66 4.90
N LEU A 423 -16.85 -30.37 4.80
CA LEU A 423 -17.77 -30.39 5.94
C LEU A 423 -17.94 -31.81 6.50
N ARG A 424 -18.11 -32.81 5.63
CA ARG A 424 -18.18 -34.23 6.06
C ARG A 424 -16.87 -34.67 6.71
N GLN A 425 -15.73 -34.22 6.20
CA GLN A 425 -14.41 -34.52 6.73
C GLN A 425 -14.24 -33.95 8.14
N GLN A 426 -14.60 -32.68 8.35
CA GLN A 426 -14.54 -32.03 9.67
C GLN A 426 -15.48 -32.70 10.69
N ASN A 427 -16.61 -33.25 10.23
CA ASN A 427 -17.54 -34.02 11.06
C ASN A 427 -17.11 -35.48 11.29
N GLY A 428 -15.96 -35.90 10.76
CA GLY A 428 -15.42 -37.25 10.94
C GLY A 428 -16.26 -38.34 10.26
N ASP A 429 -16.90 -38.04 9.12
CA ASP A 429 -17.70 -39.01 8.37
C ASP A 429 -16.82 -40.17 7.83
N PRO A 430 -16.98 -41.41 8.33
CA PRO A 430 -16.16 -42.54 7.93
C PRO A 430 -16.52 -43.07 6.53
N THR A 431 -17.56 -42.55 5.88
CA THR A 431 -18.00 -42.99 4.56
C THR A 431 -17.34 -42.21 3.41
N LEU A 432 -16.52 -41.20 3.72
CA LEU A 432 -15.69 -40.52 2.72
C LEU A 432 -14.67 -41.49 2.13
N SER A 433 -14.61 -41.53 0.80
CA SER A 433 -13.59 -42.29 0.09
C SER A 433 -12.22 -41.62 0.18
N GLN A 434 -11.15 -42.33 -0.19
CA GLN A 434 -9.83 -41.69 -0.31
C GLN A 434 -9.81 -40.63 -1.40
N GLU A 435 -10.52 -40.86 -2.51
CA GLU A 435 -10.67 -39.91 -3.61
C GLU A 435 -11.35 -38.62 -3.13
N ASP A 436 -12.44 -38.73 -2.36
CA ASP A 436 -13.09 -37.54 -1.76
C ASP A 436 -12.10 -36.76 -0.89
N LEU A 437 -11.35 -37.46 -0.03
CA LEU A 437 -10.38 -36.82 0.86
C LEU A 437 -9.22 -36.18 0.08
N GLU A 438 -8.78 -36.78 -1.02
CA GLU A 438 -7.73 -36.25 -1.89
C GLU A 438 -8.16 -34.92 -2.53
N ARG A 439 -9.40 -34.79 -3.01
CA ARG A 439 -9.91 -33.54 -3.61
C ARG A 439 -9.80 -32.32 -2.71
N VAL A 440 -9.93 -32.48 -1.38
CA VAL A 440 -9.82 -31.39 -0.39
C VAL A 440 -8.48 -31.32 0.32
N ARG A 441 -7.58 -32.28 0.08
CA ARG A 441 -6.21 -32.31 0.66
C ARG A 441 -5.15 -31.90 -0.36
N ASP A 442 -5.40 -32.16 -1.63
CA ASP A 442 -4.56 -31.64 -2.71
C ASP A 442 -4.86 -30.16 -2.90
N VAL A 443 -4.04 -29.34 -2.25
CA VAL A 443 -4.19 -27.89 -2.20
C VAL A 443 -2.92 -27.20 -2.69
N VAL A 444 -3.12 -26.09 -3.37
CA VAL A 444 -2.08 -25.25 -3.96
C VAL A 444 -2.42 -23.79 -3.70
N PRO A 445 -1.43 -22.89 -3.62
CA PRO A 445 -1.71 -21.46 -3.53
C PRO A 445 -2.69 -20.99 -4.59
N TYR A 446 -3.52 -19.98 -4.33
CA TYR A 446 -4.28 -19.31 -5.39
C TYR A 446 -3.53 -18.14 -6.05
N ASN A 447 -2.54 -17.56 -5.35
CA ASN A 447 -1.77 -16.42 -5.83
C ASN A 447 -0.24 -16.70 -5.73
N LEU A 448 0.42 -16.89 -6.88
CA LEU A 448 1.88 -17.06 -6.96
C LEU A 448 2.65 -15.73 -6.98
N ASP A 449 1.93 -14.62 -7.04
CA ASP A 449 2.46 -13.27 -6.86
C ASP A 449 2.57 -12.88 -5.36
N ALA A 450 1.95 -13.65 -4.46
CA ALA A 450 2.04 -13.44 -3.02
C ALA A 450 3.16 -14.26 -2.36
N TRP A 451 3.33 -14.16 -1.03
CA TRP A 451 4.33 -14.93 -0.27
C TRP A 451 4.20 -16.44 -0.43
N ASP A 452 3.00 -16.91 -0.76
CA ASP A 452 2.69 -18.32 -1.04
C ASP A 452 3.44 -18.84 -2.27
N GLY A 453 3.74 -17.94 -3.22
CA GLY A 453 4.65 -18.16 -4.32
C GLY A 453 6.11 -18.21 -3.90
N TYR A 454 6.49 -17.75 -2.71
CA TYR A 454 7.88 -17.69 -2.21
C TYR A 454 7.99 -18.39 -0.84
N ALA A 455 7.42 -19.59 -0.74
CA ALA A 455 7.17 -20.29 0.51
C ALA A 455 8.43 -20.50 1.39
N ALA A 456 9.60 -20.74 0.76
CA ALA A 456 10.85 -20.89 1.49
C ALA A 456 11.28 -19.60 2.22
N GLU A 457 11.07 -18.43 1.61
CA GLU A 457 11.40 -17.14 2.23
C GLU A 457 10.36 -16.73 3.28
N ARG A 458 9.08 -17.06 3.05
CA ARG A 458 8.03 -16.94 4.06
C ARG A 458 8.39 -17.70 5.34
N GLU A 459 8.78 -18.97 5.21
CA GLU A 459 9.19 -19.80 6.35
C GLU A 459 10.47 -19.27 7.03
N TRP A 460 11.42 -18.76 6.23
CA TRP A 460 12.61 -18.12 6.77
C TRP A 460 12.26 -16.94 7.68
N LEU A 461 11.30 -16.08 7.28
CA LEU A 461 10.87 -14.94 8.07
C LEU A 461 10.11 -15.38 9.32
N LEU A 462 9.06 -16.20 9.17
CA LEU A 462 8.21 -16.64 10.29
C LEU A 462 9.00 -17.41 11.36
N SER A 463 10.01 -18.19 10.97
CA SER A 463 10.87 -18.88 11.93
C SER A 463 11.73 -17.94 12.79
N ARG A 464 11.91 -16.67 12.39
CA ARG A 464 12.79 -15.67 13.06
C ARG A 464 12.06 -14.59 13.83
N VAL A 465 10.78 -14.36 13.55
CA VAL A 465 9.97 -13.42 14.34
C VAL A 465 9.62 -14.02 15.70
N GLU A 466 9.65 -13.17 16.72
CA GLU A 466 9.05 -13.48 18.02
C GLU A 466 7.52 -13.31 17.91
N ALA A 467 6.79 -14.26 18.50
CA ALA A 467 5.33 -14.25 18.46
C ALA A 467 4.76 -13.41 19.62
N PRO A 468 3.59 -12.77 19.45
CA PRO A 468 2.85 -12.63 18.19
C PRO A 468 3.35 -11.47 17.31
N VAL A 469 3.60 -11.75 16.01
CA VAL A 469 3.79 -10.73 14.97
C VAL A 469 2.44 -10.32 14.37
N VAL A 470 2.29 -9.07 13.92
CA VAL A 470 1.15 -8.63 13.11
C VAL A 470 1.62 -8.18 11.74
N VAL A 471 1.19 -8.88 10.71
CA VAL A 471 1.49 -8.54 9.31
C VAL A 471 0.31 -7.79 8.73
N ILE A 472 0.56 -6.67 8.06
CA ILE A 472 -0.45 -5.81 7.46
C ILE A 472 -0.23 -5.80 5.95
N SER A 473 -1.24 -6.19 5.19
CA SER A 473 -1.13 -6.51 3.76
C SER A 473 -2.18 -5.80 2.91
N GLY A 474 -1.89 -5.59 1.63
CA GLY A 474 -2.77 -5.00 0.61
C GLY A 474 -2.91 -5.93 -0.61
N ASP A 475 -2.70 -5.38 -1.81
CA ASP A 475 -2.61 -6.05 -3.14
C ASP A 475 -3.90 -6.76 -3.60
N SER A 476 -4.38 -7.71 -2.81
CA SER A 476 -5.46 -8.63 -3.19
C SER A 476 -6.84 -7.98 -3.39
N HIS A 477 -7.00 -6.69 -3.09
CA HIS A 477 -8.26 -5.91 -3.11
C HIS A 477 -9.38 -6.38 -2.16
N ASN A 478 -9.11 -7.38 -1.33
CA ASN A 478 -10.07 -8.02 -0.44
C ASN A 478 -9.56 -7.95 1.01
N ALA A 479 -10.47 -7.97 1.97
CA ALA A 479 -10.11 -7.98 3.38
C ALA A 479 -9.95 -9.41 3.90
N TRP A 480 -8.85 -9.67 4.60
CA TRP A 480 -8.53 -11.01 5.13
C TRP A 480 -8.03 -10.93 6.57
N PHE A 481 -8.31 -11.98 7.34
CA PHE A 481 -7.64 -12.25 8.61
C PHE A 481 -7.13 -13.70 8.60
N ASN A 482 -5.82 -13.88 8.66
CA ASN A 482 -5.17 -15.19 8.67
C ASN A 482 -4.39 -15.40 9.97
N GLU A 483 -4.38 -16.64 10.45
CA GLU A 483 -3.40 -17.09 11.42
C GLU A 483 -2.10 -17.49 10.71
N LEU A 484 -0.96 -17.05 11.24
CA LEU A 484 0.34 -17.28 10.61
C LEU A 484 1.07 -18.42 11.31
N TYR A 485 1.10 -19.57 10.66
CA TYR A 485 1.84 -20.75 11.11
C TYR A 485 3.13 -20.95 10.31
N THR A 486 4.18 -21.38 11.01
CA THR A 486 5.36 -22.05 10.41
C THR A 486 4.99 -23.44 9.89
N LEU A 487 5.87 -24.05 9.10
CA LEU A 487 5.69 -25.41 8.58
C LEU A 487 5.48 -26.46 9.69
N ASP A 488 6.09 -26.28 10.86
CA ASP A 488 5.90 -27.16 12.03
C ASP A 488 4.60 -26.88 12.82
N ARG A 489 3.72 -26.02 12.29
CA ARG A 489 2.45 -25.59 12.88
C ARG A 489 2.60 -24.81 14.19
N THR A 490 3.73 -24.13 14.40
CA THR A 490 3.86 -23.13 15.46
C THR A 490 3.18 -21.83 15.04
N LEU A 491 2.22 -21.37 15.85
CA LEU A 491 1.59 -20.06 15.64
C LEU A 491 2.61 -18.95 15.90
N LYS A 492 2.78 -18.06 14.92
CA LYS A 492 3.70 -16.92 14.98
C LYS A 492 3.00 -15.58 15.10
N GLY A 493 1.74 -15.48 14.70
CA GLY A 493 1.03 -14.22 14.72
C GLY A 493 -0.15 -14.23 13.78
N TYR A 494 -0.50 -13.04 13.29
CA TYR A 494 -1.69 -12.82 12.49
C TYR A 494 -1.39 -11.93 11.30
N GLU A 495 -2.03 -12.20 10.18
CA GLU A 495 -2.10 -11.27 9.07
C GLU A 495 -3.46 -10.57 9.05
N VAL A 496 -3.40 -9.25 8.82
CA VAL A 496 -4.51 -8.35 8.70
C VAL A 496 -4.41 -7.67 7.34
N ALA A 497 -5.23 -8.11 6.38
CA ALA A 497 -5.22 -7.53 5.05
C ALA A 497 -6.38 -6.56 4.85
N THR A 498 -6.10 -5.44 4.19
CA THR A 498 -7.09 -4.43 3.82
C THR A 498 -7.72 -4.74 2.47
N ALA A 499 -9.02 -4.43 2.36
CA ALA A 499 -9.65 -4.32 1.05
C ALA A 499 -9.06 -3.13 0.27
N GLY A 500 -9.35 -3.08 -1.04
CA GLY A 500 -8.99 -1.93 -1.86
C GLY A 500 -9.78 -0.67 -1.48
N VAL A 501 -9.16 0.49 -1.66
CA VAL A 501 -9.82 1.80 -1.57
C VAL A 501 -10.91 1.94 -2.64
N SER A 502 -10.64 1.46 -3.84
CA SER A 502 -11.60 1.41 -4.94
C SER A 502 -11.40 0.23 -5.90
N SER A 503 -10.21 -0.37 -5.93
CA SER A 503 -9.91 -1.49 -6.84
C SER A 503 -10.78 -2.71 -6.58
N ALA A 504 -11.28 -3.31 -7.66
CA ALA A 504 -12.20 -4.45 -7.60
C ALA A 504 -11.48 -5.77 -7.29
N GLY A 505 -12.03 -6.54 -6.34
CA GLY A 505 -11.46 -7.79 -5.86
C GLY A 505 -12.20 -9.01 -6.40
N PHE A 506 -12.46 -9.96 -5.52
CA PHE A 506 -13.04 -11.27 -5.88
C PHE A 506 -14.52 -11.18 -6.22
N GLU A 507 -15.21 -10.08 -5.90
CA GLU A 507 -16.59 -9.86 -6.32
C GLU A 507 -16.76 -9.92 -7.84
N ARG A 508 -15.70 -9.67 -8.61
CA ARG A 508 -15.75 -9.82 -10.08
C ARG A 508 -16.05 -11.25 -10.50
N LEU A 509 -15.58 -12.25 -9.75
CA LEU A 509 -15.88 -13.67 -10.01
C LEU A 509 -17.35 -14.02 -9.76
N LEU A 510 -18.05 -13.20 -8.97
CA LEU A 510 -19.46 -13.40 -8.68
C LEU A 510 -20.37 -12.79 -9.76
N SER A 511 -19.81 -12.02 -10.70
CA SER A 511 -20.58 -11.37 -11.76
C SER A 511 -21.29 -12.40 -12.61
N GLY A 512 -22.62 -12.43 -12.56
CA GLY A 512 -23.44 -13.38 -13.31
C GLY A 512 -23.69 -14.71 -12.60
N THR A 513 -23.15 -14.93 -11.41
CA THR A 513 -23.45 -16.10 -10.57
C THR A 513 -24.76 -15.94 -9.79
N THR A 514 -25.29 -17.05 -9.27
CA THR A 514 -26.42 -17.01 -8.31
C THR A 514 -25.95 -16.92 -6.85
N ALA A 515 -24.66 -17.14 -6.60
CA ALA A 515 -24.06 -17.13 -5.28
C ALA A 515 -23.96 -15.69 -4.73
N SER A 516 -24.27 -15.53 -3.45
CA SER A 516 -23.97 -14.30 -2.73
C SER A 516 -22.51 -14.27 -2.28
N ALA A 517 -21.93 -13.07 -2.16
CA ALA A 517 -20.58 -12.88 -1.63
C ALA A 517 -20.39 -13.59 -0.29
N ALA A 518 -21.37 -13.51 0.61
CA ALA A 518 -21.35 -14.18 1.90
C ALA A 518 -21.23 -15.71 1.80
N GLN A 519 -21.84 -16.34 0.79
CA GLN A 519 -21.68 -17.78 0.58
C GLN A 519 -20.27 -18.14 0.12
N PHE A 520 -19.67 -17.30 -0.73
CA PHE A 520 -18.30 -17.51 -1.20
C PHE A 520 -17.27 -17.27 -0.08
N GLU A 521 -17.47 -16.24 0.75
CA GLU A 521 -16.66 -15.96 1.95
C GLU A 521 -16.70 -17.13 2.95
N ALA A 522 -17.89 -17.67 3.21
CA ALA A 522 -18.04 -18.87 4.04
C ALA A 522 -17.36 -20.09 3.40
N ALA A 523 -17.37 -20.19 2.07
CA ALA A 523 -16.68 -21.26 1.36
C ALA A 523 -15.16 -21.15 1.49
N LEU A 524 -14.60 -19.96 1.33
CA LEU A 524 -13.16 -19.70 1.46
C LEU A 524 -12.67 -20.03 2.87
N THR A 525 -13.35 -19.53 3.90
CA THR A 525 -13.00 -19.81 5.30
C THR A 525 -13.15 -21.28 5.69
N LEU A 526 -13.98 -22.05 4.98
CA LEU A 526 -14.09 -23.50 5.19
C LEU A 526 -12.99 -24.29 4.47
N LEU A 527 -12.61 -23.87 3.26
CA LEU A 527 -11.66 -24.61 2.41
C LEU A 527 -10.20 -24.26 2.71
N VAL A 528 -9.92 -23.02 3.12
CA VAL A 528 -8.59 -22.52 3.44
C VAL A 528 -8.35 -22.61 4.95
N ASP A 529 -7.51 -23.55 5.37
CA ASP A 529 -7.41 -23.97 6.77
C ASP A 529 -6.99 -22.87 7.76
N ASP A 530 -6.14 -21.93 7.33
CA ASP A 530 -5.58 -20.88 8.19
C ASP A 530 -6.34 -19.53 8.09
N LEU A 531 -7.41 -19.47 7.28
CA LEU A 531 -8.19 -18.27 7.00
C LEU A 531 -9.38 -18.15 7.97
N VAL A 532 -9.37 -17.09 8.78
CA VAL A 532 -10.37 -16.86 9.85
C VAL A 532 -11.47 -15.88 9.41
N TYR A 533 -11.18 -15.00 8.47
CA TYR A 533 -12.11 -13.99 7.96
C TYR A 533 -11.79 -13.65 6.51
N SER A 534 -12.85 -13.42 5.75
CA SER A 534 -12.78 -12.82 4.43
C SER A 534 -13.95 -11.87 4.21
N ASN A 535 -13.69 -10.71 3.62
CA ASN A 535 -14.69 -9.93 2.91
C ASN A 535 -14.16 -9.63 1.50
N ILE A 536 -14.90 -10.10 0.51
CA ILE A 536 -14.43 -10.14 -0.87
C ILE A 536 -15.05 -9.09 -1.78
N SER A 537 -15.85 -8.17 -1.22
CA SER A 537 -16.70 -7.29 -2.03
C SER A 537 -16.58 -5.83 -1.62
N ASN A 538 -16.59 -5.55 -0.32
CA ASN A 538 -16.62 -4.18 0.16
C ASN A 538 -15.25 -3.50 -0.01
N LYS A 539 -15.28 -2.17 -0.18
CA LYS A 539 -14.09 -1.31 -0.24
C LYS A 539 -13.92 -0.62 1.09
N GLY A 540 -12.68 -0.48 1.55
CA GLY A 540 -12.46 -0.08 2.93
C GLY A 540 -11.01 0.03 3.34
N PHE A 541 -10.83 0.11 4.65
CA PHE A 541 -9.55 0.21 5.33
C PHE A 541 -9.60 -0.58 6.65
N VAL A 542 -8.43 -0.88 7.18
CA VAL A 542 -8.31 -1.47 8.52
C VAL A 542 -7.89 -0.38 9.50
N LEU A 543 -8.55 -0.30 10.65
CA LEU A 543 -8.10 0.50 11.78
C LEU A 543 -7.48 -0.41 12.83
N LEU A 544 -6.21 -0.18 13.16
CA LEU A 544 -5.51 -0.83 14.27
C LEU A 544 -5.40 0.16 15.43
N ASP A 545 -5.96 -0.15 16.59
CA ASP A 545 -5.77 0.60 17.83
C ASP A 545 -4.73 -0.13 18.70
N CYS A 546 -3.51 0.39 18.69
CA CYS A 546 -2.32 -0.26 19.25
C CYS A 546 -1.96 0.29 20.62
N SER A 547 -1.73 -0.62 21.57
CA SER A 547 -1.12 -0.38 22.87
C SER A 547 -0.05 -1.45 23.12
N LEU A 548 0.73 -1.33 24.20
CA LEU A 548 1.74 -2.34 24.52
C LEU A 548 1.13 -3.75 24.76
N SER A 549 -0.07 -3.83 25.32
CA SER A 549 -0.71 -5.11 25.69
C SER A 549 -1.64 -5.67 24.63
N THR A 550 -2.28 -4.81 23.84
CA THR A 550 -3.33 -5.21 22.91
C THR A 550 -3.27 -4.42 21.61
N ILE A 551 -3.66 -5.08 20.52
CA ILE A 551 -3.99 -4.44 19.25
C ILE A 551 -5.44 -4.81 18.93
N GLN A 552 -6.32 -3.81 18.90
CA GLN A 552 -7.68 -4.00 18.37
C GLN A 552 -7.67 -3.71 16.88
N VAL A 553 -8.13 -4.67 16.08
CA VAL A 553 -8.18 -4.57 14.62
C VAL A 553 -9.64 -4.47 14.20
N SER A 554 -10.01 -3.44 13.44
CA SER A 554 -11.37 -3.25 12.94
C SER A 554 -11.38 -3.02 11.43
N TRP A 555 -12.16 -3.81 10.70
CA TRP A 555 -12.39 -3.61 9.26
C TRP A 555 -13.55 -2.65 9.05
N ASN A 556 -13.27 -1.55 8.36
CA ASN A 556 -14.21 -0.47 8.10
C ASN A 556 -14.39 -0.30 6.59
N PHE A 557 -15.63 -0.39 6.14
CA PHE A 557 -16.00 -0.33 4.74
C PHE A 557 -16.85 0.90 4.42
N VAL A 558 -16.99 1.20 3.14
CA VAL A 558 -17.94 2.20 2.65
C VAL A 558 -19.08 1.53 1.91
N SER A 559 -20.28 2.09 2.03
CA SER A 559 -21.48 1.55 1.40
C SER A 559 -21.48 1.63 -0.14
N THR A 560 -20.64 2.49 -0.71
CA THR A 560 -20.48 2.64 -2.17
C THR A 560 -19.17 3.35 -2.51
N ILE A 561 -18.67 3.11 -3.72
CA ILE A 561 -17.64 3.90 -4.40
C ILE A 561 -18.15 4.50 -5.72
N THR A 562 -19.42 4.29 -6.07
CA THR A 562 -20.01 4.75 -7.35
C THR A 562 -20.73 6.10 -7.22
N GLY A 563 -20.85 6.62 -6.01
CA GLY A 563 -21.37 7.95 -5.72
C GLY A 563 -20.71 8.54 -4.48
N THR A 564 -20.82 9.86 -4.29
CA THR A 564 -20.15 10.58 -3.19
C THR A 564 -20.91 10.52 -1.86
N ALA A 565 -22.19 10.16 -1.87
CA ALA A 565 -22.97 9.95 -0.65
C ALA A 565 -22.80 8.50 -0.18
N PHE A 566 -22.12 8.32 0.95
CA PHE A 566 -21.85 7.02 1.54
C PHE A 566 -22.01 7.03 3.06
N SER A 567 -22.05 5.83 3.65
CA SER A 567 -21.91 5.61 5.08
C SER A 567 -20.75 4.65 5.36
N VAL A 568 -20.10 4.81 6.51
CA VAL A 568 -19.12 3.83 7.01
C VAL A 568 -19.86 2.63 7.60
N LEU A 569 -19.43 1.43 7.23
CA LEU A 569 -19.93 0.14 7.68
C LEU A 569 -18.81 -0.55 8.45
N SER A 570 -19.03 -0.86 9.72
CA SER A 570 -18.10 -1.73 10.47
C SER A 570 -18.58 -3.17 10.34
N ASP A 571 -17.67 -4.09 10.00
CA ASP A 571 -18.04 -5.49 9.76
C ASP A 571 -17.49 -6.41 10.87
N ARG A 572 -16.19 -6.31 11.15
CA ARG A 572 -15.50 -7.19 12.09
C ARG A 572 -14.53 -6.43 12.98
N THR A 573 -14.38 -6.91 14.21
CA THR A 573 -13.32 -6.47 15.13
C THR A 573 -12.67 -7.67 15.79
N GLU A 574 -11.34 -7.68 15.82
CA GLU A 574 -10.50 -8.67 16.51
C GLU A 574 -9.65 -7.99 17.57
N ILE A 575 -9.34 -8.70 18.65
CA ILE A 575 -8.46 -8.21 19.71
C ILE A 575 -7.29 -9.18 19.83
N LEU A 576 -6.10 -8.70 19.50
CA LEU A 576 -4.85 -9.42 19.61
C LEU A 576 -4.20 -9.07 20.94
N THR A 577 -3.72 -10.08 21.67
CA THR A 577 -3.06 -9.93 22.97
C THR A 577 -1.66 -10.51 22.91
N ARG A 578 -0.71 -9.84 23.57
CA ARG A 578 0.68 -10.31 23.68
C ARG A 578 0.92 -11.15 24.92
#